data_AF-A0A523DK42-F1
#
_entry.id   AF-A0A523DK42-F1
#
_cell.length_a   1.000
_cell.length_b   1.000
_cell.length_c   1.000
_cell.angle_alpha   90.00
_cell.angle_beta   90.00
_cell.angle_gamma   90.00
#
_symmetry.space_group_name_H-M   'P 1'
#
loop_
_entity.id
_entity.type
_entity.pdbx_description
1 polymer ?
#
loop_
_entity_poly.entity_id
_entity_poly.type
_entity_poly.pdbx_seq_one_letter_code
_entity_poly.pdbx_strand_id
1 'polypeptide(L)'
;MLAAQRRRDPSALRLLAAIGLVSLAALDQTQDVLQAQSRERAMFVSVLDSHGAPVEGLATADFVIEEDGTEREVLRVGRATAPMQLAVLVDTSGSATFAIRDIRNGLEAFVSGVLEGNRIALVTFGGPPRVLVESTDQIDRLRDGIGRIFAFSDSAAYLLDALIETTRGFERRASPRPVIVIVTSEGLDYSTHDARQVLETLQANQVATHAIVLKDQALSMALRASRFEGGNLLDGLYQRDLVLERGPKTTGGQRRDLLMSTTTRDALDRLAGILTSQYEVVYSRPASLIPPEEIAVRMRQDDLTAQGIPVKR
;
A
#
# COMPACT_ATOMS: atom_id res chain seq x y z
N MET A 1 97.21 -27.36 6.25
CA MET A 1 96.24 -28.29 5.63
C MET A 1 95.39 -28.91 6.74
N LEU A 2 94.25 -28.31 7.08
CA LEU A 2 93.13 -28.91 7.84
C LEU A 2 92.00 -27.89 7.93
N ALA A 3 90.90 -28.17 7.22
CA ALA A 3 89.71 -27.34 7.15
C ALA A 3 88.79 -27.61 8.35
N ALA A 4 88.34 -26.55 9.03
CA ALA A 4 87.33 -26.64 10.08
C ALA A 4 85.95 -26.27 9.51
N GLN A 5 85.12 -27.29 9.26
CA GLN A 5 83.70 -27.13 8.93
C GLN A 5 82.90 -26.69 10.17
N ARG A 6 82.42 -25.45 10.19
CA ARG A 6 81.32 -25.03 11.08
C ARG A 6 79.99 -25.44 10.45
N ARG A 7 79.30 -26.43 11.03
CA ARG A 7 77.88 -26.71 10.78
C ARG A 7 77.06 -25.51 11.28
N ARG A 8 76.27 -24.90 10.39
CA ARG A 8 75.17 -23.99 10.77
C ARG A 8 73.90 -24.82 10.87
N ASP A 9 73.30 -24.86 12.06
CA ASP A 9 72.00 -25.52 12.28
C ASP A 9 70.88 -24.75 11.56
N PRO A 10 70.01 -25.42 10.78
CA PRO A 10 68.92 -24.78 10.03
C PRO A 10 67.62 -24.59 10.85
N SER A 11 67.66 -24.75 12.18
CA SER A 11 66.46 -24.77 13.02
C SER A 11 65.85 -23.39 13.30
N ALA A 12 66.56 -22.29 13.06
CA ALA A 12 66.08 -20.94 13.37
C ALA A 12 65.12 -20.35 12.31
N LEU A 13 65.09 -20.87 11.08
CA LEU A 13 64.24 -20.31 10.00
C LEU A 13 62.83 -20.91 9.92
N ARG A 14 62.55 -21.99 10.65
CA ARG A 14 61.22 -22.65 10.59
C ARG A 14 60.18 -22.07 11.55
N LEU A 15 60.59 -21.21 12.49
CA LEU A 15 59.66 -20.66 13.48
C LEU A 15 58.95 -19.37 13.02
N LEU A 16 59.46 -18.67 12.01
CA LEU A 16 58.86 -17.42 11.52
C LEU A 16 57.80 -17.61 10.43
N ALA A 17 57.77 -18.77 9.75
CA ALA A 17 56.76 -19.07 8.73
C ALA A 17 55.42 -19.54 9.32
N ALA A 18 55.39 -19.98 10.58
CA ALA A 18 54.17 -20.47 11.22
C ALA A 18 53.29 -19.37 11.83
N ILE A 19 53.86 -18.19 12.10
CA ILE A 19 53.12 -17.04 12.68
C ILE A 19 52.43 -16.20 11.58
N GLY A 20 52.99 -16.17 10.36
CA GLY A 20 52.40 -15.46 9.23
C GLY A 20 51.16 -16.13 8.62
N LEU A 21 51.00 -17.44 8.80
CA LEU A 21 49.88 -18.20 8.22
C LEU A 21 48.65 -18.29 9.12
N VAL A 22 48.77 -18.00 10.43
CA VAL A 22 47.62 -17.98 11.34
C VAL A 22 46.89 -16.63 11.30
N SER A 23 47.59 -15.54 10.95
CA SER A 23 46.98 -14.20 10.90
C SER A 23 46.13 -13.94 9.65
N LEU A 24 46.26 -14.74 8.59
CA LEU A 24 45.46 -14.54 7.36
C LEU A 24 44.11 -15.27 7.40
N ALA A 25 43.96 -16.30 8.23
CA ALA A 25 42.69 -17.02 8.41
C ALA A 25 41.73 -16.33 9.41
N ALA A 26 42.21 -15.32 10.15
CA ALA A 26 41.39 -14.57 11.10
C ALA A 26 40.63 -13.39 10.45
N LEU A 27 40.95 -13.02 9.21
CA LEU A 27 40.26 -11.95 8.48
C LEU A 27 39.03 -12.43 7.69
N ASP A 28 38.91 -13.74 7.42
CA ASP A 28 37.71 -14.33 6.78
C ASP A 28 36.56 -14.51 7.76
N GLN A 29 36.85 -14.78 9.05
CA GLN A 29 35.81 -14.98 10.06
C GLN A 29 35.10 -13.67 10.49
N THR A 30 35.63 -12.50 10.13
CA THR A 30 34.96 -11.22 10.40
C THR A 30 33.83 -10.88 9.42
N GLN A 31 33.74 -11.54 8.27
CA GLN A 31 32.60 -11.31 7.36
C GLN A 31 31.34 -12.09 7.77
N ASP A 32 31.48 -13.24 8.43
CA ASP A 32 30.33 -14.02 8.92
C ASP A 32 29.62 -13.37 10.11
N VAL A 33 30.32 -12.58 10.92
CA VAL A 33 29.72 -11.92 12.10
C VAL A 33 28.85 -10.72 11.72
N LEU A 34 28.99 -10.17 10.51
CA LEU A 34 28.12 -9.10 10.00
C LEU A 34 26.78 -9.61 9.42
N GLN A 35 26.67 -10.92 9.11
CA GLN A 35 25.38 -11.55 8.79
C GLN A 35 24.52 -11.83 10.04
N ALA A 36 25.05 -11.62 11.25
CA ALA A 36 24.54 -12.28 12.44
C ALA A 36 23.21 -11.76 13.02
N GLN A 37 22.54 -10.71 12.50
CA GLN A 37 21.14 -10.39 12.86
C GLN A 37 20.39 -9.64 11.74
N SER A 38 20.35 -10.14 10.50
CA SER A 38 19.32 -9.65 9.57
C SER A 38 17.94 -10.12 10.03
N ARG A 39 16.94 -9.26 9.91
CA ARG A 39 15.54 -9.61 10.19
C ARG A 39 14.79 -9.62 8.88
N GLU A 40 14.00 -10.65 8.65
CA GLU A 40 13.07 -10.63 7.53
C GLU A 40 12.04 -9.50 7.72
N ARG A 41 11.60 -8.92 6.62
CA ARG A 41 10.45 -8.01 6.51
C ARG A 41 9.62 -8.44 5.31
N ALA A 42 8.36 -8.05 5.29
CA ALA A 42 7.45 -8.38 4.20
C ALA A 42 6.72 -7.15 3.71
N MET A 43 6.33 -7.16 2.44
CA MET A 43 5.51 -6.15 1.79
C MET A 43 4.41 -6.83 0.97
N PHE A 44 3.20 -6.27 0.99
CA PHE A 44 2.17 -6.62 0.00
C PHE A 44 2.38 -5.76 -1.24
N VAL A 45 2.56 -6.39 -2.41
CA VAL A 45 2.92 -5.71 -3.65
C VAL A 45 1.93 -6.05 -4.76
N SER A 46 1.35 -5.03 -5.36
CA SER A 46 0.63 -5.13 -6.63
C SER A 46 1.60 -4.87 -7.78
N VAL A 47 1.64 -5.75 -8.77
CA VAL A 47 2.42 -5.55 -10.01
C VAL A 47 1.46 -5.46 -11.18
N LEU A 48 1.60 -4.41 -11.99
CA LEU A 48 0.77 -4.17 -13.16
C LEU A 48 1.58 -4.09 -14.44
N ASP A 49 0.98 -4.54 -15.54
CA ASP A 49 1.46 -4.30 -16.89
C ASP A 49 1.17 -2.87 -17.37
N SER A 50 1.62 -2.55 -18.59
CA SER A 50 1.37 -1.26 -19.25
C SER A 50 -0.12 -0.95 -19.50
N HIS A 51 -1.00 -1.95 -19.50
CA HIS A 51 -2.44 -1.78 -19.62
C HIS A 51 -3.13 -1.63 -18.25
N GLY A 52 -2.38 -1.73 -17.15
CA GLY A 52 -2.87 -1.68 -15.78
C GLY A 52 -3.59 -2.96 -15.33
N ALA A 53 -3.27 -4.11 -15.94
CA ALA A 53 -3.75 -5.43 -15.52
C ALA A 53 -2.74 -6.07 -14.54
N PRO A 54 -3.20 -6.84 -13.54
CA PRO A 54 -2.29 -7.51 -12.61
C PRO A 54 -1.45 -8.58 -13.31
N VAL A 55 -0.17 -8.67 -12.95
CA VAL A 55 0.78 -9.65 -13.50
C VAL A 55 1.12 -10.71 -12.46
N GLU A 56 0.84 -11.97 -12.79
CA GLU A 56 1.11 -13.14 -11.95
C GLU A 56 2.35 -13.92 -12.40
N GLY A 57 2.86 -14.81 -11.53
CA GLY A 57 3.97 -15.72 -11.85
C GLY A 57 5.38 -15.12 -11.76
N LEU A 58 5.54 -13.95 -11.13
CA LEU A 58 6.84 -13.31 -10.94
C LEU A 58 7.65 -13.98 -9.82
N ALA A 59 8.96 -14.03 -10.00
CA ALA A 59 9.92 -14.64 -9.09
C ALA A 59 10.74 -13.57 -8.34
N THR A 60 11.53 -13.99 -7.34
CA THR A 60 12.38 -13.09 -6.55
C THR A 60 13.29 -12.19 -7.40
N ALA A 61 13.80 -12.71 -8.51
CA ALA A 61 14.68 -11.99 -9.43
C ALA A 61 14.01 -10.81 -10.16
N ASP A 62 12.68 -10.75 -10.20
CA ASP A 62 11.94 -9.68 -10.86
C ASP A 62 11.80 -8.42 -9.98
N PHE A 63 11.93 -8.57 -8.67
CA PHE A 63 11.68 -7.51 -7.70
C PHE A 63 12.97 -6.84 -7.24
N VAL A 64 12.88 -5.54 -7.01
CA VAL A 64 13.88 -4.79 -6.25
C VAL A 64 13.17 -4.04 -5.15
N ILE A 65 13.60 -4.31 -3.91
CA ILE A 65 13.18 -3.57 -2.73
C ILE A 65 14.31 -2.63 -2.35
N GLU A 66 13.98 -1.37 -2.11
CA GLU A 66 14.93 -0.36 -1.65
C GLU A 66 14.45 0.24 -0.33
N GLU A 67 15.37 0.44 0.60
CA GLU A 67 15.13 1.19 1.83
C GLU A 67 16.11 2.35 1.88
N ASP A 68 15.60 3.58 1.97
CA ASP A 68 16.37 4.82 1.92
C ASP A 68 17.37 4.83 0.75
N GLY A 69 16.92 4.37 -0.43
CA GLY A 69 17.72 4.26 -1.66
C GLY A 69 18.71 3.09 -1.70
N THR A 70 18.76 2.24 -0.67
CA THR A 70 19.66 1.07 -0.63
C THR A 70 18.90 -0.21 -0.96
N GLU A 71 19.35 -0.94 -1.99
CA GLU A 71 18.78 -2.22 -2.39
C GLU A 71 18.86 -3.26 -1.25
N ARG A 72 17.77 -3.99 -1.06
CA ARG A 72 17.62 -5.08 -0.09
C ARG A 72 17.47 -6.41 -0.81
N GLU A 73 18.08 -7.44 -0.25
CA GLU A 73 17.97 -8.80 -0.77
C GLU A 73 16.53 -9.31 -0.65
N VAL A 74 15.93 -9.68 -1.78
CA VAL A 74 14.61 -10.32 -1.82
C VAL A 74 14.80 -11.82 -1.59
N LEU A 75 14.24 -12.32 -0.49
CA LEU A 75 14.43 -13.69 0.00
C LEU A 75 13.36 -14.63 -0.56
N ARG A 76 12.11 -14.17 -0.62
CA ARG A 76 10.97 -14.97 -1.07
C ARG A 76 9.90 -14.08 -1.70
N VAL A 77 9.28 -14.60 -2.75
CA VAL A 77 8.09 -14.01 -3.37
C VAL A 77 7.03 -15.10 -3.43
N GLY A 78 5.78 -14.77 -3.11
CA GLY A 78 4.64 -15.66 -3.29
C GLY A 78 3.35 -14.87 -3.32
N ARG A 79 2.22 -15.52 -3.65
CA ARG A 79 0.90 -14.88 -3.59
C ARG A 79 0.56 -14.51 -2.15
N ALA A 80 0.05 -13.30 -1.94
CA ALA A 80 -0.41 -12.84 -0.63
C ALA A 80 -1.71 -13.55 -0.23
N THR A 81 -1.63 -14.40 0.79
CA THR A 81 -2.77 -15.18 1.30
C THR A 81 -3.32 -14.66 2.64
N ALA A 82 -2.63 -13.72 3.28
CA ALA A 82 -3.10 -13.09 4.51
C ALA A 82 -4.46 -12.41 4.27
N PRO A 83 -5.49 -12.67 5.10
CA PRO A 83 -6.83 -12.17 4.89
C PRO A 83 -6.87 -10.65 5.02
N MET A 84 -7.48 -10.00 4.04
CA MET A 84 -7.74 -8.56 4.05
C MET A 84 -8.94 -8.25 4.95
N GLN A 85 -8.82 -7.19 5.75
CA GLN A 85 -9.98 -6.48 6.28
C GLN A 85 -10.21 -5.24 5.43
N LEU A 86 -11.21 -5.31 4.55
CA LEU A 86 -11.56 -4.23 3.64
C LEU A 86 -12.63 -3.33 4.25
N ALA A 87 -12.49 -2.03 4.06
CA ALA A 87 -13.56 -1.07 4.22
C ALA A 87 -13.80 -0.36 2.89
N VAL A 88 -15.01 -0.50 2.36
CA VAL A 88 -15.44 0.24 1.18
C VAL A 88 -16.13 1.50 1.66
N LEU A 89 -15.51 2.65 1.38
CA LEU A 89 -16.01 3.97 1.70
C LEU A 89 -16.73 4.50 0.46
N VAL A 90 -18.03 4.72 0.59
CA VAL A 90 -18.89 5.13 -0.52
C VAL A 90 -19.43 6.52 -0.28
N ASP A 91 -19.18 7.39 -1.25
CA ASP A 91 -19.73 8.74 -1.24
C ASP A 91 -21.23 8.71 -1.51
N THR A 92 -21.99 9.25 -0.57
CA THR A 92 -23.44 9.42 -0.68
C THR A 92 -23.84 10.89 -0.68
N SER A 93 -22.88 11.79 -0.92
CA SER A 93 -23.11 13.23 -1.00
C SER A 93 -23.89 13.63 -2.26
N GLY A 94 -24.33 14.89 -2.30
CA GLY A 94 -25.05 15.44 -3.44
C GLY A 94 -24.25 15.33 -4.74
N SER A 95 -22.93 15.51 -4.69
CA SER A 95 -22.06 15.40 -5.87
C SER A 95 -21.95 13.98 -6.43
N ALA A 96 -22.21 12.94 -5.64
CA ALA A 96 -22.16 11.55 -6.09
C ALA A 96 -23.51 11.04 -6.63
N THR A 97 -24.59 11.83 -6.52
CA THR A 97 -25.96 11.42 -6.87
C THR A 97 -26.08 10.87 -8.29
N PHE A 98 -25.40 11.48 -9.26
CA PHE A 98 -25.46 11.09 -10.67
C PHE A 98 -24.96 9.66 -10.94
N ALA A 99 -24.05 9.16 -10.09
CA ALA A 99 -23.35 7.89 -10.29
C ALA A 99 -23.85 6.77 -9.35
N ILE A 100 -24.74 7.05 -8.40
CA ILE A 100 -25.06 6.14 -7.30
C ILE A 100 -25.58 4.76 -7.75
N ARG A 101 -26.29 4.72 -8.88
CA ARG A 101 -26.74 3.46 -9.47
C ARG A 101 -25.57 2.63 -10.00
N ASP A 102 -24.64 3.24 -10.72
CA ASP A 102 -23.49 2.55 -11.29
C ASP A 102 -22.47 2.15 -10.20
N ILE A 103 -22.35 2.96 -9.16
CA ILE A 103 -21.60 2.62 -7.94
C ILE A 103 -22.14 1.33 -7.34
N ARG A 104 -23.45 1.23 -7.06
CA ARG A 104 -24.04 0.01 -6.49
C ARG A 104 -23.79 -1.22 -7.37
N ASN A 105 -24.03 -1.10 -8.67
CA ASN A 105 -23.80 -2.20 -9.62
C ASN A 105 -22.33 -2.65 -9.62
N GLY A 106 -21.39 -1.71 -9.59
CA GLY A 106 -19.96 -2.05 -9.54
C GLY A 106 -19.56 -2.66 -8.18
N LEU A 107 -20.14 -2.18 -7.08
CA LEU A 107 -19.87 -2.72 -5.75
C LEU A 107 -20.34 -4.16 -5.61
N GLU A 108 -21.48 -4.55 -6.20
CA GLU A 108 -21.94 -5.94 -6.20
C GLU A 108 -20.91 -6.88 -6.84
N ALA A 109 -20.32 -6.46 -7.94
CA ALA A 109 -19.29 -7.22 -8.65
C ALA A 109 -17.97 -7.25 -7.86
N PHE A 110 -17.54 -6.10 -7.33
CA PHE A 110 -16.36 -5.96 -6.47
C PHE A 110 -16.41 -6.89 -5.26
N VAL A 111 -17.47 -6.81 -4.44
CA VAL A 111 -17.56 -7.60 -3.21
C VAL A 111 -17.60 -9.09 -3.55
N SER A 112 -18.28 -9.48 -4.63
CA SER A 112 -18.30 -10.88 -5.07
C SER A 112 -16.90 -11.36 -5.48
N GLY A 113 -16.08 -10.51 -6.10
CA GLY A 113 -14.73 -10.84 -6.54
C GLY A 113 -13.68 -10.90 -5.44
N VAL A 114 -13.85 -10.14 -4.34
CA VAL A 114 -12.83 -10.05 -3.27
C VAL A 114 -13.20 -10.74 -1.96
N LEU A 115 -14.44 -11.20 -1.77
CA LEU A 115 -14.89 -11.67 -0.45
C LEU A 115 -14.21 -12.97 0.01
N GLU A 116 -13.78 -13.84 -0.91
CA GLU A 116 -13.22 -15.14 -0.55
C GLU A 116 -12.00 -15.00 0.38
N GLY A 117 -12.12 -15.56 1.60
CA GLY A 117 -11.09 -15.47 2.63
C GLY A 117 -10.94 -14.09 3.30
N ASN A 118 -11.74 -13.10 2.92
CA ASN A 118 -11.63 -11.71 3.39
C ASN A 118 -12.88 -11.27 4.13
N ARG A 119 -12.80 -10.10 4.78
CA ARG A 119 -13.96 -9.46 5.43
C ARG A 119 -14.11 -8.04 4.91
N ILE A 120 -15.36 -7.65 4.65
CA ILE A 120 -15.68 -6.35 4.06
C ILE A 120 -16.64 -5.61 4.98
N ALA A 121 -16.35 -4.35 5.26
CA ALA A 121 -17.29 -3.39 5.85
C ALA A 121 -17.70 -2.38 4.77
N LEU A 122 -18.95 -1.88 4.85
CA LEU A 122 -19.44 -0.80 4.00
C LEU A 122 -19.66 0.45 4.85
N VAL A 123 -19.04 1.56 4.45
CA VAL A 123 -19.11 2.84 5.15
C VAL A 123 -19.59 3.90 4.15
N THR A 124 -20.54 4.73 4.54
CA THR A 124 -21.00 5.87 3.73
C THR A 124 -20.56 7.18 4.34
N PHE A 125 -20.26 8.20 3.52
CA PHE A 125 -19.76 9.49 4.01
C PHE A 125 -20.41 10.74 3.37
N GLY A 126 -21.61 10.62 2.81
CA GLY A 126 -22.49 11.78 2.54
C GLY A 126 -23.23 12.20 3.81
N GLY A 127 -22.69 13.16 4.54
CA GLY A 127 -22.94 13.42 5.95
C GLY A 127 -21.88 12.77 6.85
N PRO A 128 -22.04 12.84 8.19
CA PRO A 128 -21.12 12.17 9.12
C PRO A 128 -20.93 10.69 8.73
N PRO A 129 -19.69 10.15 8.79
CA PRO A 129 -19.42 8.78 8.40
C PRO A 129 -20.30 7.77 9.14
N ARG A 130 -20.84 6.77 8.43
CA ARG A 130 -21.71 5.74 9.01
C ARG A 130 -21.31 4.36 8.49
N VAL A 131 -21.14 3.41 9.41
CA VAL A 131 -21.02 1.99 9.08
C VAL A 131 -22.40 1.47 8.67
N LEU A 132 -22.58 1.19 7.38
CA LEU A 132 -23.80 0.63 6.83
C LEU A 132 -23.86 -0.88 7.00
N VAL A 133 -22.70 -1.53 6.85
CA VAL A 133 -22.52 -2.97 7.10
C VAL A 133 -21.24 -3.15 7.90
N GLU A 134 -21.38 -3.75 9.08
CA GLU A 134 -20.24 -4.18 9.89
C GLU A 134 -19.39 -5.22 9.15
N SER A 135 -18.10 -5.28 9.48
CA SER A 135 -17.16 -6.19 8.82
C SER A 135 -17.65 -7.64 8.83
N THR A 136 -17.87 -8.20 7.62
CA THR A 136 -18.52 -9.49 7.43
C THR A 136 -17.90 -10.26 6.27
N ASP A 137 -18.00 -11.59 6.31
CA ASP A 137 -17.69 -12.54 5.23
C ASP A 137 -18.97 -13.05 4.52
N GLN A 138 -20.13 -12.50 4.88
CA GLN A 138 -21.44 -12.90 4.33
C GLN A 138 -21.86 -12.03 3.15
N ILE A 139 -21.89 -12.63 1.96
CA ILE A 139 -22.21 -11.93 0.70
C ILE A 139 -23.61 -11.30 0.72
N ASP A 140 -24.61 -11.96 1.30
CA ASP A 140 -25.99 -11.47 1.30
C ASP A 140 -26.13 -10.19 2.14
N ARG A 141 -25.43 -10.10 3.29
CA ARG A 141 -25.40 -8.87 4.09
C ARG A 141 -24.77 -7.70 3.33
N LEU A 142 -23.74 -7.97 2.53
CA LEU A 142 -23.08 -6.95 1.71
C LEU A 142 -24.01 -6.49 0.58
N ARG A 143 -24.68 -7.41 -0.10
CA ARG A 143 -25.67 -7.10 -1.16
C ARG A 143 -26.83 -6.28 -0.61
N ASP A 144 -27.39 -6.67 0.53
CA ASP A 144 -28.45 -5.92 1.21
C ASP A 144 -27.98 -4.51 1.60
N GLY A 145 -26.74 -4.40 2.11
CA GLY A 145 -26.10 -3.12 2.40
C GLY A 145 -25.94 -2.24 1.17
N ILE A 146 -25.41 -2.80 0.07
CA ILE A 146 -25.23 -2.10 -1.20
C ILE A 146 -26.58 -1.58 -1.72
N GLY A 147 -27.65 -2.39 -1.62
CA GLY A 147 -29.00 -1.98 -2.00
C GLY A 147 -29.52 -0.76 -1.23
N ARG A 148 -28.98 -0.50 -0.03
CA ARG A 148 -29.33 0.62 0.85
C ARG A 148 -28.44 1.85 0.70
N ILE A 149 -27.49 1.84 -0.24
CA ILE A 149 -26.67 3.00 -0.56
C ILE A 149 -27.51 3.98 -1.41
N PHE A 150 -27.85 5.11 -0.82
CA PHE A 150 -28.57 6.20 -1.48
C PHE A 150 -27.83 7.51 -1.25
N ALA A 151 -27.71 8.31 -2.30
CA ALA A 151 -27.16 9.65 -2.23
C ALA A 151 -28.27 10.69 -2.08
N PHE A 152 -27.99 11.76 -1.34
CA PHE A 152 -28.93 12.84 -1.08
C PHE A 152 -28.37 14.16 -1.59
N SER A 153 -29.14 14.88 -2.42
CA SER A 153 -28.70 16.09 -3.12
C SER A 153 -28.26 17.23 -2.20
N ASP A 154 -28.74 17.25 -0.96
CA ASP A 154 -28.48 18.25 0.06
C ASP A 154 -27.38 17.85 1.06
N SER A 155 -26.74 16.70 0.85
CA SER A 155 -25.69 16.20 1.75
C SER A 155 -24.27 16.52 1.25
N ALA A 156 -23.39 16.82 2.20
CA ALA A 156 -21.97 17.13 1.98
C ALA A 156 -21.08 15.88 2.19
N ALA A 157 -19.93 15.81 1.53
CA ALA A 157 -18.97 14.71 1.75
C ALA A 157 -18.05 14.97 2.96
N TYR A 158 -17.78 13.92 3.73
CA TYR A 158 -16.88 13.92 4.90
C TYR A 158 -15.85 12.79 4.78
N LEU A 159 -15.08 12.78 3.68
CA LEU A 159 -14.14 11.70 3.36
C LEU A 159 -13.00 11.62 4.38
N LEU A 160 -12.43 12.74 4.77
CA LEU A 160 -11.27 12.76 5.67
C LEU A 160 -11.66 12.25 7.06
N ASP A 161 -12.84 12.64 7.57
CA ASP A 161 -13.40 12.08 8.80
C ASP A 161 -13.62 10.55 8.66
N ALA A 162 -14.18 10.10 7.52
CA ALA A 162 -14.40 8.67 7.27
C ALA A 162 -13.09 7.85 7.23
N LEU A 163 -12.02 8.40 6.65
CA LEU A 163 -10.70 7.78 6.61
C LEU A 163 -10.08 7.64 8.00
N ILE A 164 -10.17 8.68 8.84
CA ILE A 164 -9.68 8.64 10.22
C ILE A 164 -10.44 7.62 11.04
N GLU A 165 -11.78 7.65 11.01
CA GLU A 165 -12.62 6.73 11.79
C GLU A 165 -12.43 5.27 11.37
N THR A 166 -12.35 5.02 10.05
CA THR A 166 -12.12 3.69 9.49
C THR A 166 -10.75 3.16 9.91
N THR A 167 -9.70 3.99 9.82
CA THR A 167 -8.34 3.61 10.21
C THR A 167 -8.25 3.29 11.70
N ARG A 168 -8.85 4.12 12.57
CA ARG A 168 -8.99 3.83 14.01
C ARG A 168 -9.77 2.54 14.26
N GLY A 169 -10.74 2.21 13.41
CA GLY A 169 -11.44 0.94 13.43
C GLY A 169 -10.50 -0.25 13.20
N PHE A 170 -9.62 -0.18 12.18
CA PHE A 170 -8.63 -1.21 11.91
C PHE A 170 -7.59 -1.35 13.02
N GLU A 171 -7.13 -0.24 13.58
CA GLU A 171 -6.20 -0.21 14.71
C GLU A 171 -6.76 -0.94 15.92
N ARG A 172 -7.99 -0.61 16.34
CA ARG A 172 -8.68 -1.26 17.46
C ARG A 172 -8.85 -2.78 17.29
N ARG A 173 -8.95 -3.25 16.05
CA ARG A 173 -9.08 -4.67 15.70
C ARG A 173 -7.75 -5.37 15.44
N ALA A 174 -6.62 -4.64 15.53
CA ALA A 174 -5.30 -5.13 15.14
C ALA A 174 -5.30 -5.80 13.76
N SER A 175 -5.93 -5.16 12.77
CA SER A 175 -6.03 -5.71 11.41
C SER A 175 -4.63 -5.97 10.82
N PRO A 176 -4.31 -7.22 10.39
CA PRO A 176 -3.00 -7.53 9.84
C PRO A 176 -2.81 -7.03 8.40
N ARG A 177 -3.91 -6.87 7.64
CA ARG A 177 -3.92 -6.39 6.25
C ARG A 177 -5.12 -5.47 6.02
N PRO A 178 -5.10 -4.24 6.56
CA PRO A 178 -6.19 -3.28 6.38
C PRO A 178 -6.15 -2.65 4.98
N VAL A 179 -7.30 -2.62 4.31
CA VAL A 179 -7.46 -2.03 2.98
C VAL A 179 -8.66 -1.09 2.98
N ILE A 180 -8.51 0.11 2.44
CA ILE A 180 -9.59 1.05 2.17
C ILE A 180 -9.78 1.18 0.67
N VAL A 181 -11.04 1.07 0.22
CA VAL A 181 -11.44 1.40 -1.14
C VAL A 181 -12.42 2.56 -1.10
N ILE A 182 -12.01 3.72 -1.61
CA ILE A 182 -12.83 4.92 -1.71
C ILE A 182 -13.51 4.91 -3.08
N VAL A 183 -14.84 5.06 -3.09
CA VAL A 183 -15.63 5.26 -4.32
C VAL A 183 -16.39 6.57 -4.16
N THR A 184 -16.03 7.57 -4.97
CA THR A 184 -16.46 8.95 -4.73
C THR A 184 -16.52 9.77 -6.00
N SER A 185 -17.17 10.93 -5.97
CA SER A 185 -17.11 11.90 -7.06
C SER A 185 -16.10 13.01 -6.78
N GLU A 186 -15.86 13.88 -7.76
CA GLU A 186 -15.36 15.22 -7.44
C GLU A 186 -16.39 15.96 -6.56
N GLY A 187 -15.90 16.82 -5.68
CA GLY A 187 -16.75 17.50 -4.72
C GLY A 187 -15.94 18.17 -3.62
N LEU A 188 -16.64 18.99 -2.85
CA LEU A 188 -16.12 19.59 -1.63
C LEU A 188 -16.10 18.59 -0.49
N ASP A 189 -15.12 18.71 0.39
CA ASP A 189 -15.07 18.00 1.65
C ASP A 189 -15.29 18.95 2.82
N TYR A 190 -16.11 18.54 3.78
CA TYR A 190 -16.48 19.33 4.95
C TYR A 190 -15.98 18.71 6.25
N SER A 191 -15.05 17.76 6.16
CA SER A 191 -14.40 17.16 7.32
C SER A 191 -13.66 18.19 8.16
N THR A 192 -13.47 17.85 9.43
CA THR A 192 -12.70 18.68 10.37
C THR A 192 -11.21 18.35 10.41
N HIS A 193 -10.83 17.19 9.86
CA HIS A 193 -9.44 16.75 9.77
C HIS A 193 -8.76 17.32 8.51
N ASP A 194 -7.45 17.56 8.60
CA ASP A 194 -6.64 17.97 7.46
C ASP A 194 -5.98 16.78 6.74
N ALA A 195 -5.46 17.02 5.55
CA ALA A 195 -4.84 15.99 4.73
C ALA A 195 -3.59 15.38 5.36
N ARG A 196 -2.79 16.19 6.08
CA ARG A 196 -1.54 15.72 6.70
C ARG A 196 -1.87 14.65 7.74
N GLN A 197 -2.82 14.97 8.63
CA GLN A 197 -3.25 14.05 9.68
C GLN A 197 -3.77 12.74 9.10
N VAL A 198 -4.56 12.79 8.02
CA VAL A 198 -5.07 11.60 7.33
C VAL A 198 -3.95 10.76 6.74
N LEU A 199 -3.03 11.38 5.98
CA LEU A 199 -1.93 10.69 5.33
C LEU A 199 -0.99 10.02 6.36
N GLU A 200 -0.64 10.73 7.43
CA GLU A 200 0.15 10.19 8.54
C GLU A 200 -0.57 9.01 9.21
N THR A 201 -1.87 9.13 9.44
CA THR A 201 -2.68 8.08 10.07
C THR A 201 -2.75 6.81 9.22
N LEU A 202 -2.94 6.96 7.90
CA LEU A 202 -2.96 5.84 6.95
C LEU A 202 -1.61 5.13 6.89
N GLN A 203 -0.51 5.88 6.79
CA GLN A 203 0.85 5.34 6.70
C GLN A 203 1.27 4.66 8.00
N ALA A 204 1.06 5.31 9.16
CA ALA A 204 1.42 4.76 10.46
C ALA A 204 0.67 3.46 10.78
N ASN A 205 -0.55 3.29 10.24
CA ASN A 205 -1.35 2.09 10.40
C ASN A 205 -1.21 1.07 9.28
N GLN A 206 -0.37 1.36 8.26
CA GLN A 206 -0.14 0.52 7.09
C GLN A 206 -1.45 0.13 6.38
N VAL A 207 -2.33 1.11 6.17
CA VAL A 207 -3.62 0.93 5.51
C VAL A 207 -3.49 1.17 4.01
N ALA A 208 -3.53 0.09 3.22
CA ALA A 208 -3.52 0.20 1.76
C ALA A 208 -4.77 0.94 1.29
N THR A 209 -4.60 2.04 0.56
CA THR A 209 -5.71 2.91 0.16
C THR A 209 -5.86 2.94 -1.35
N HIS A 210 -7.05 2.67 -1.86
CA HIS A 210 -7.39 2.78 -3.27
C HIS A 210 -8.52 3.76 -3.46
N ALA A 211 -8.54 4.48 -4.57
CA ALA A 211 -9.55 5.49 -4.86
C ALA A 211 -10.08 5.36 -6.29
N ILE A 212 -11.39 5.34 -6.43
CA ILE A 212 -12.12 5.48 -7.69
C ILE A 212 -12.87 6.80 -7.62
N VAL A 213 -12.49 7.75 -8.48
CA VAL A 213 -13.01 9.12 -8.50
C VAL A 213 -13.79 9.36 -9.78
N LEU A 214 -15.10 9.52 -9.63
CA LEU A 214 -16.03 9.82 -10.71
C LEU A 214 -15.98 11.32 -11.04
N LYS A 215 -15.68 11.62 -12.30
CA LYS A 215 -15.62 12.97 -12.85
C LYS A 215 -16.97 13.31 -13.48
N ASP A 216 -17.52 14.46 -13.11
CA ASP A 216 -18.65 15.07 -13.80
C ASP A 216 -18.17 16.37 -14.43
N GLN A 217 -18.25 16.48 -15.76
CA GLN A 217 -17.63 17.62 -16.47
C GLN A 217 -18.18 18.97 -16.02
N ALA A 218 -19.49 19.06 -15.78
CA ALA A 218 -20.12 20.30 -15.35
C ALA A 218 -19.63 20.70 -13.95
N LEU A 219 -19.57 19.74 -13.02
CA LEU A 219 -19.03 19.93 -11.69
C LEU A 219 -17.53 20.27 -11.72
N SER A 220 -16.71 19.58 -12.53
CA SER A 220 -15.29 19.87 -12.66
C SER A 220 -15.08 21.33 -13.12
N MET A 221 -15.88 21.79 -14.09
CA MET A 221 -15.82 23.18 -14.58
C MET A 221 -16.26 24.17 -13.50
N ALA A 222 -17.35 23.89 -12.80
CA ALA A 222 -17.84 24.72 -11.70
C ALA A 222 -16.80 24.85 -10.58
N LEU A 223 -16.23 23.74 -10.12
CA LEU A 223 -15.18 23.72 -9.10
C LEU A 223 -13.93 24.48 -9.55
N ARG A 224 -13.53 24.38 -10.81
CA ARG A 224 -12.41 25.16 -11.37
C ARG A 224 -12.72 26.65 -11.39
N ALA A 225 -13.93 27.06 -11.73
CA ALA A 225 -14.34 28.47 -11.69
C ALA A 225 -14.32 28.99 -10.23
N SER A 226 -14.85 28.21 -9.29
CA SER A 226 -14.85 28.55 -7.86
C SER A 226 -13.44 28.66 -7.26
N ARG A 227 -12.43 27.99 -7.85
CA ARG A 227 -11.02 28.15 -7.44
C ARG A 227 -10.51 29.59 -7.55
N PHE A 228 -11.13 30.41 -8.40
CA PHE A 228 -10.72 31.79 -8.63
C PHE A 228 -11.50 32.82 -7.78
N GLU A 229 -12.53 32.40 -7.01
CA GLU A 229 -13.42 33.32 -6.27
C GLU A 229 -13.14 33.43 -4.75
N GLY A 230 -12.29 32.57 -4.17
CA GLY A 230 -11.67 32.74 -2.83
C GLY A 230 -12.42 32.17 -1.60
N GLY A 231 -11.67 31.73 -0.57
CA GLY A 231 -12.14 31.38 0.80
C GLY A 231 -11.91 29.92 1.26
N ASN A 232 -12.34 29.58 2.50
CA ASN A 232 -12.23 28.24 3.16
C ASN A 232 -12.71 27.05 2.31
N LEU A 233 -13.54 27.28 1.29
CA LEU A 233 -13.97 26.28 0.31
C LEU A 233 -12.78 25.72 -0.50
N LEU A 234 -11.77 26.53 -0.77
CA LEU A 234 -10.54 26.11 -1.46
C LEU A 234 -9.72 25.15 -0.61
N ASP A 235 -9.72 25.36 0.71
CA ASP A 235 -9.00 24.49 1.63
C ASP A 235 -9.63 23.09 1.63
N GLY A 236 -10.96 22.98 1.80
CA GLY A 236 -11.66 21.69 1.73
C GLY A 236 -11.41 20.92 0.42
N LEU A 237 -11.40 21.60 -0.74
CA LEU A 237 -11.02 20.98 -2.01
C LEU A 237 -9.56 20.52 -2.03
N TYR A 238 -8.65 21.38 -1.58
CA TYR A 238 -7.23 21.10 -1.58
C TYR A 238 -6.87 19.93 -0.68
N GLN A 239 -7.37 19.91 0.56
CA GLN A 239 -7.13 18.83 1.52
C GLN A 239 -7.62 17.49 0.95
N ARG A 240 -8.83 17.48 0.39
CA ARG A 240 -9.43 16.29 -0.24
C ARG A 240 -8.62 15.80 -1.43
N ASP A 241 -8.30 16.68 -2.38
CA ASP A 241 -7.54 16.31 -3.57
C ASP A 241 -6.17 15.76 -3.20
N LEU A 242 -5.51 16.37 -2.19
CA LEU A 242 -4.22 15.93 -1.69
C LEU A 242 -4.28 14.52 -1.09
N VAL A 243 -5.32 14.20 -0.30
CA VAL A 243 -5.52 12.85 0.25
C VAL A 243 -5.82 11.84 -0.85
N LEU A 244 -6.70 12.17 -1.80
CA LEU A 244 -7.04 11.27 -2.90
C LEU A 244 -5.85 11.00 -3.82
N GLU A 245 -4.96 11.98 -4.02
CA GLU A 245 -3.73 11.83 -4.81
C GLU A 245 -2.64 11.07 -4.05
N ARG A 246 -2.31 11.51 -2.82
CA ARG A 246 -1.17 10.97 -2.07
C ARG A 246 -1.49 9.69 -1.33
N GLY A 247 -2.69 9.57 -0.76
CA GLY A 247 -3.09 8.43 0.08
C GLY A 247 -2.82 7.09 -0.61
N PRO A 248 -3.34 6.86 -1.83
CA PRO A 248 -3.02 5.66 -2.58
C PRO A 248 -1.54 5.50 -2.86
N LYS A 249 -0.87 6.54 -3.36
CA LYS A 249 0.56 6.50 -3.72
C LYS A 249 1.47 6.12 -2.53
N THR A 250 1.22 6.70 -1.36
CA THR A 250 2.06 6.46 -0.16
C THR A 250 1.71 5.18 0.58
N THR A 251 0.59 4.54 0.24
CA THR A 251 0.11 3.29 0.87
C THR A 251 0.06 2.12 -0.10
N GLY A 252 0.80 2.19 -1.21
CA GLY A 252 0.92 1.09 -2.17
C GLY A 252 -0.36 0.78 -2.95
N GLY A 253 -1.33 1.70 -2.97
CA GLY A 253 -2.58 1.58 -3.71
C GLY A 253 -2.71 2.56 -4.87
N GLN A 254 -3.88 2.56 -5.52
CA GLN A 254 -4.08 3.24 -6.81
C GLN A 254 -5.24 4.22 -6.76
N ARG A 255 -5.08 5.34 -7.49
CA ARG A 255 -6.17 6.24 -7.84
C ARG A 255 -6.57 6.05 -9.31
N ARG A 256 -7.86 5.95 -9.56
CA ARG A 256 -8.44 5.87 -10.90
C ARG A 256 -9.52 6.93 -11.06
N ASP A 257 -9.30 7.86 -11.98
CA ASP A 257 -10.30 8.87 -12.35
C ASP A 257 -11.16 8.33 -13.50
N LEU A 258 -12.48 8.29 -13.31
CA LEU A 258 -13.45 7.79 -14.28
C LEU A 258 -14.21 8.96 -14.92
N LEU A 259 -14.16 9.04 -16.24
CA LEU A 259 -14.87 10.08 -17.00
C LEU A 259 -16.35 9.78 -17.22
N MET A 260 -16.78 8.55 -16.96
CA MET A 260 -18.15 8.08 -17.14
C MET A 260 -18.51 7.17 -15.98
N SER A 261 -19.68 7.36 -15.37
CA SER A 261 -20.12 6.52 -14.25
C SER A 261 -20.36 5.07 -14.68
N THR A 262 -20.71 4.83 -15.95
CA THR A 262 -20.97 3.50 -16.49
C THR A 262 -19.76 2.56 -16.44
N THR A 263 -18.52 3.08 -16.37
CA THR A 263 -17.29 2.27 -16.27
C THR A 263 -16.92 1.91 -14.83
N THR A 264 -17.74 2.31 -13.84
CA THR A 264 -17.49 2.04 -12.41
C THR A 264 -17.35 0.55 -12.14
N ARG A 265 -18.20 -0.28 -12.77
CA ARG A 265 -18.13 -1.73 -12.64
C ARG A 265 -16.78 -2.28 -13.11
N ASP A 266 -16.35 -1.95 -14.32
CA ASP A 266 -15.09 -2.42 -14.87
C ASP A 266 -13.88 -1.97 -14.04
N ALA A 267 -13.93 -0.74 -13.51
CA ALA A 267 -12.87 -0.21 -12.66
C ALA A 267 -12.79 -0.96 -11.31
N LEU A 268 -13.94 -1.27 -10.72
CA LEU A 268 -14.03 -2.04 -9.48
C LEU A 268 -13.66 -3.51 -9.69
N ASP A 269 -14.10 -4.14 -10.78
CA ASP A 269 -13.73 -5.52 -11.14
C ASP A 269 -12.22 -5.64 -11.35
N ARG A 270 -11.60 -4.66 -12.01
CA ARG A 270 -10.14 -4.59 -12.14
C ARG A 270 -9.46 -4.44 -10.79
N LEU A 271 -9.95 -3.55 -9.92
CA LEU A 271 -9.39 -3.38 -8.58
C LEU A 271 -9.49 -4.67 -7.76
N ALA A 272 -10.59 -5.42 -7.88
CA ALA A 272 -10.73 -6.73 -7.26
C ALA A 272 -9.60 -7.68 -7.72
N GLY A 273 -9.37 -7.77 -9.03
CA GLY A 273 -8.27 -8.55 -9.60
C GLY A 273 -6.90 -8.14 -9.03
N ILE A 274 -6.62 -6.84 -8.97
CA ILE A 274 -5.38 -6.31 -8.40
C ILE A 274 -5.19 -6.75 -6.94
N LEU A 275 -6.23 -6.61 -6.11
CA LEU A 275 -6.17 -6.96 -4.69
C LEU A 275 -5.99 -8.48 -4.48
N THR A 276 -6.60 -9.31 -5.33
CA THR A 276 -6.53 -10.77 -5.23
C THR A 276 -5.26 -11.38 -5.82
N SER A 277 -4.52 -10.62 -6.62
CA SER A 277 -3.27 -11.04 -7.29
C SER A 277 -2.02 -10.42 -6.65
N GLN A 278 -2.13 -9.78 -5.48
CA GLN A 278 -0.97 -9.22 -4.79
C GLN A 278 0.05 -10.30 -4.39
N TYR A 279 1.33 -9.91 -4.40
CA TYR A 279 2.43 -10.70 -3.86
C TYR A 279 2.70 -10.34 -2.40
N GLU A 280 3.12 -11.32 -1.62
CA GLU A 280 3.91 -11.10 -0.42
C GLU A 280 5.39 -11.22 -0.80
N VAL A 281 6.11 -10.11 -0.72
CA VAL A 281 7.55 -10.03 -0.99
C VAL A 281 8.29 -9.95 0.33
N VAL A 282 9.06 -10.99 0.66
CA VAL A 282 9.89 -11.07 1.86
C VAL A 282 11.32 -10.67 1.50
N TYR A 283 11.89 -9.77 2.27
CA TYR A 283 13.21 -9.23 2.05
C TYR A 283 14.02 -9.10 3.34
N SER A 284 15.34 -9.08 3.21
CA SER A 284 16.28 -8.96 4.31
C SER A 284 16.45 -7.49 4.72
N ARG A 285 16.25 -7.19 6.01
CA ARG A 285 16.55 -5.88 6.60
C ARG A 285 17.64 -6.02 7.67
N PRO A 286 18.68 -5.16 7.68
CA PRO A 286 19.64 -5.09 8.78
C PRO A 286 18.96 -4.85 10.14
N ALA A 287 19.48 -5.41 11.23
CA ALA A 287 19.02 -5.05 12.57
C ALA A 287 19.35 -3.58 12.89
N SER A 288 18.41 -2.69 12.60
CA SER A 288 18.41 -1.28 13.00
C SER A 288 17.26 -1.01 13.96
N LEU A 289 17.50 -0.13 14.93
CA LEU A 289 16.47 0.42 15.81
C LEU A 289 15.68 1.55 15.13
N ILE A 290 16.26 2.18 14.10
CA ILE A 290 15.64 3.27 13.35
C ILE A 290 14.95 2.64 12.12
N PRO A 291 13.62 2.74 12.00
CA PRO A 291 12.91 2.37 10.77
C PRO A 291 13.39 3.24 9.60
N PRO A 292 13.40 2.71 8.36
CA PRO A 292 13.68 3.54 7.20
C PRO A 292 12.59 4.60 7.02
N GLU A 293 12.97 5.73 6.44
CA GLU A 293 12.05 6.81 6.10
C GLU A 293 11.27 6.45 4.82
N GLU A 294 11.96 5.83 3.86
CA GLU A 294 11.39 5.41 2.58
C GLU A 294 11.60 3.92 2.34
N ILE A 295 10.54 3.25 1.88
CA ILE A 295 10.60 1.88 1.38
C ILE A 295 9.93 1.86 0.02
N ALA A 296 10.71 1.53 -1.01
CA ALA A 296 10.26 1.47 -2.39
C ALA A 296 10.32 0.04 -2.92
N VAL A 297 9.41 -0.27 -3.85
CA VAL A 297 9.45 -1.48 -4.66
C VAL A 297 9.44 -1.07 -6.12
N ARG A 298 10.34 -1.66 -6.90
CA ARG A 298 10.38 -1.51 -8.36
C ARG A 298 10.57 -2.87 -9.01
N MET A 299 10.25 -2.93 -10.29
CA MET A 299 10.48 -4.12 -11.11
C MET A 299 11.82 -4.00 -11.83
N ARG A 300 12.47 -5.14 -12.10
CA ARG A 300 13.62 -5.22 -13.00
C ARG A 300 13.22 -5.06 -14.47
N GLN A 301 11.97 -5.37 -14.79
CA GLN A 301 11.38 -5.23 -16.12
C GLN A 301 10.75 -3.83 -16.25
N ASP A 302 11.15 -3.06 -17.26
CA ASP A 302 10.78 -1.64 -17.41
C ASP A 302 9.30 -1.42 -17.82
N ASP A 303 8.64 -2.44 -18.36
CA ASP A 303 7.23 -2.41 -18.76
C ASP A 303 6.26 -2.75 -17.62
N LEU A 304 6.81 -3.14 -16.45
CA LEU A 304 6.05 -3.47 -15.26
C LEU A 304 6.15 -2.36 -14.21
N THR A 305 5.03 -2.08 -13.56
CA THR A 305 4.96 -1.13 -12.44
C THR A 305 4.61 -1.86 -11.16
N ALA A 306 5.27 -1.51 -10.06
CA ALA A 306 4.99 -2.07 -8.75
C ALA A 306 4.61 -0.98 -7.75
N GLN A 307 3.65 -1.32 -6.89
CA GLN A 307 3.27 -0.51 -5.75
C GLN A 307 3.07 -1.46 -4.58
N GLY A 308 3.55 -1.08 -3.40
CA GLY A 308 3.42 -1.95 -2.25
C GLY A 308 3.42 -1.22 -0.93
N ILE A 309 2.96 -1.93 0.09
CA ILE A 309 2.88 -1.45 1.46
C ILE A 309 3.53 -2.46 2.40
N PRO A 310 4.40 -2.03 3.33
CA PRO A 310 5.01 -2.96 4.28
C PRO A 310 3.95 -3.65 5.12
N VAL A 311 4.17 -4.92 5.47
CA VAL A 311 3.26 -5.70 6.32
C VAL A 311 3.34 -5.21 7.77
N LYS A 312 2.19 -5.12 8.44
CA LYS A 312 2.08 -4.76 9.86
C LYS A 312 2.59 -5.90 10.74
N ARG A 313 3.47 -5.58 11.70
CA ARG A 313 4.00 -6.52 12.69
C ARG A 313 3.48 -6.21 14.08
#